data_AF-A0A2G5U7C4-F1
#
_entry.id   AF-A0A2G5U7C4-F1
#
_cell.length_a   1.000
_cell.length_b   1.000
_cell.length_c   1.000
_cell.angle_alpha   90.00
_cell.angle_beta   90.00
_cell.angle_gamma   90.00
#
_symmetry.space_group_name_H-M   'P 1'
#
loop_
_entity.id
_entity.type
_entity.pdbx_description
1 polymer ?
#
loop_
_entity_poly.entity_id
_entity_poly.type
_entity_poly.pdbx_seq_one_letter_code
_entity_poly.pdbx_strand_id
1 'polypeptide(L)'
;MLFSILKNSSWSVFIKCYSIYIRPLLEYGTIVTSHILKDHIITLESVQKSFVFRIFKKIRMTYTSYFEALEECQLSSLEYRRLYNDLVTILENLEIRY
;
A
#
# COMPACT_ATOMS: atom_id res chain seq x y z
N MET A 1 -11.79 -14.16 -3.60
CA MET A 1 -13.23 -13.90 -3.84
C MET A 1 -13.52 -12.42 -4.18
N LEU A 2 -12.89 -11.43 -3.52
CA LEU A 2 -13.19 -9.99 -3.73
C LEU A 2 -12.98 -9.46 -5.17
N PHE A 3 -11.98 -9.96 -5.91
CA PHE A 3 -11.69 -9.46 -7.27
C PHE A 3 -12.49 -10.16 -8.40
N SER A 4 -13.33 -11.15 -8.08
CA SER A 4 -14.14 -11.85 -9.09
C SER A 4 -15.19 -10.94 -9.70
N ILE A 5 -15.73 -10.00 -8.91
CA ILE A 5 -16.74 -9.03 -9.35
C ILE A 5 -16.09 -7.94 -10.23
N LEU A 6 -14.82 -7.62 -9.96
CA LEU A 6 -14.05 -6.61 -10.69
C LEU A 6 -13.38 -7.16 -11.97
N LYS A 7 -13.80 -8.34 -12.44
CA LYS A 7 -13.12 -9.05 -13.54
C LYS A 7 -12.94 -8.20 -14.80
N ASN A 8 -13.91 -7.34 -15.12
CA ASN A 8 -13.91 -6.45 -16.28
C ASN A 8 -13.63 -4.97 -15.94
N SER A 9 -13.28 -4.66 -14.69
CA SER A 9 -13.03 -3.27 -14.26
C SER A 9 -11.69 -2.75 -14.79
N SER A 10 -11.60 -1.42 -15.00
CA SER A 10 -10.37 -0.76 -15.42
C SER A 10 -9.28 -0.86 -14.34
N TRP A 11 -8.03 -0.74 -14.76
CA TRP A 11 -6.86 -0.78 -13.87
C TRP A 11 -6.95 0.28 -12.75
N SER A 12 -7.46 1.47 -13.07
CA SER A 12 -7.69 2.56 -12.13
C SER A 12 -8.68 2.21 -11.02
N VAL A 13 -9.70 1.40 -11.31
CA VAL A 13 -10.64 0.92 -10.29
C VAL A 13 -9.96 -0.04 -9.33
N PHE A 14 -9.10 -0.95 -9.83
CA PHE A 14 -8.35 -1.85 -8.97
C PHE A 14 -7.44 -1.10 -8.01
N ILE A 15 -6.71 -0.09 -8.50
CA ILE A 15 -5.83 0.75 -7.68
C ILE A 15 -6.63 1.45 -6.59
N LYS A 16 -7.78 2.05 -6.94
CA LYS A 16 -8.68 2.70 -5.96
C LYS A 16 -9.24 1.72 -4.92
N CYS A 17 -9.65 0.52 -5.33
CA CYS A 17 -10.10 -0.50 -4.39
C CYS A 17 -8.98 -0.92 -3.43
N TYR A 18 -7.75 -1.02 -3.93
CA TYR A 18 -6.62 -1.31 -3.07
C TYR A 18 -6.32 -0.18 -2.09
N SER A 19 -6.29 1.08 -2.55
CA SER A 19 -5.95 2.22 -1.70
C SER A 19 -7.03 2.59 -0.68
N ILE A 20 -8.32 2.44 -1.02
CA ILE A 20 -9.44 2.86 -0.17
C ILE A 20 -9.91 1.75 0.75
N TYR A 21 -9.80 0.48 0.34
CA TYR A 21 -10.37 -0.64 1.10
C TYR A 21 -9.30 -1.57 1.67
N ILE A 22 -8.47 -2.18 0.80
CA ILE A 22 -7.52 -3.21 1.24
C ILE A 22 -6.42 -2.60 2.12
N ARG A 23 -5.84 -1.48 1.70
CA ARG A 23 -4.74 -0.83 2.40
C ARG A 23 -5.13 -0.38 3.81
N PRO A 24 -6.24 0.34 4.03
CA PRO A 24 -6.67 0.69 5.38
C PRO A 24 -6.97 -0.54 6.25
N LEU A 25 -7.61 -1.58 5.71
CA LEU A 25 -7.86 -2.81 6.46
C LEU A 25 -6.57 -3.49 6.92
N LEU A 26 -5.57 -3.54 6.05
CA LEU A 26 -4.27 -4.14 6.37
C LEU A 26 -3.45 -3.27 7.31
N GLU A 27 -3.56 -1.94 7.24
CA GLU A 27 -2.69 -1.05 8.01
C GLU A 27 -3.28 -0.57 9.33
N TYR A 28 -4.59 -0.41 9.42
CA TYR A 28 -5.27 -0.10 10.68
C TYR A 28 -5.70 -1.37 11.42
N GLY A 29 -6.00 -2.45 10.70
CA GLY A 29 -6.38 -3.73 11.30
C GLY A 29 -5.20 -4.52 11.88
N THR A 30 -3.99 -4.26 11.41
CA THR A 30 -2.76 -4.66 12.09
C THR A 30 -2.37 -3.48 12.99
N ILE A 31 -1.96 -3.69 14.24
CA ILE A 31 -1.55 -2.59 15.14
C ILE A 31 -0.22 -2.00 14.64
N VAL A 32 -0.24 -1.28 13.50
CA VAL A 32 0.93 -0.76 12.78
C VAL A 32 1.64 0.33 13.58
N THR A 33 0.99 0.84 14.63
CA THR A 33 1.47 1.92 15.50
C THR A 33 2.35 1.47 16.66
N SER A 34 2.51 0.17 16.94
CA SER A 34 3.42 -0.30 18.01
C SER A 34 4.41 -1.32 17.49
N HIS A 35 5.71 -1.06 17.66
CA HIS A 35 6.88 -1.95 17.49
C HIS A 35 6.63 -3.33 16.87
N ILE A 36 6.12 -3.39 15.64
CA ILE A 36 5.91 -4.69 15.01
C ILE A 36 7.27 -5.23 14.56
N LEU A 37 7.52 -6.50 14.85
CA LEU A 37 8.59 -7.31 14.29
C LEU A 37 8.70 -7.05 12.77
N LYS A 38 9.95 -6.87 12.28
CA LYS A 38 10.26 -6.59 10.86
C LYS A 38 9.51 -7.50 9.89
N ASP A 39 9.19 -8.72 10.31
CA ASP A 39 8.47 -9.74 9.52
C ASP A 39 7.08 -9.31 9.06
N HIS A 40 6.32 -8.59 9.88
CA HIS A 40 4.99 -8.11 9.47
C HIS A 40 5.07 -6.98 8.46
N ILE A 41 6.11 -6.13 8.56
CA ILE A 41 6.37 -5.07 7.56
C ILE A 41 6.66 -5.71 6.20
N ILE A 42 7.52 -6.74 6.20
CA ILE A 42 7.85 -7.51 5.01
C ILE A 42 6.59 -8.18 4.44
N THR A 43 5.76 -8.76 5.31
CA THR A 43 4.50 -9.42 4.91
C THR A 43 3.53 -8.42 4.28
N LEU A 44 3.30 -7.27 4.90
CA LEU A 44 2.41 -6.22 4.37
C LEU A 44 2.91 -5.70 3.01
N GLU A 45 4.20 -5.42 2.89
CA GLU A 45 4.81 -4.98 1.63
C GLU A 45 4.72 -6.08 0.55
N SER A 46 4.81 -7.36 0.94
CA SER A 46 4.64 -8.49 0.01
C SER A 46 3.23 -8.55 -0.59
N VAL A 47 2.20 -8.12 0.15
CA VAL A 47 0.82 -8.04 -0.34
C VAL A 47 0.71 -6.95 -1.40
N GLN A 48 1.33 -5.78 -1.17
CA GLN A 48 1.41 -4.71 -2.16
C GLN A 48 2.12 -5.17 -3.43
N LYS A 49 3.30 -5.78 -3.30
CA LYS A 49 4.07 -6.35 -4.43
C LYS A 49 3.24 -7.36 -5.23
N SER A 50 2.58 -8.27 -4.53
CA SER A 50 1.72 -9.28 -5.15
C SER A 50 0.53 -8.66 -5.89
N PHE A 51 -0.07 -7.60 -5.35
CA PHE A 51 -1.16 -6.87 -5.97
C PHE A 51 -0.71 -6.17 -7.25
N VAL A 52 0.37 -5.37 -7.19
CA VAL A 52 0.92 -4.63 -8.33
C VAL A 52 1.31 -5.60 -9.46
N PHE A 53 2.03 -6.68 -9.13
CA PHE A 53 2.42 -7.69 -10.12
C PHE A 53 1.21 -8.32 -10.84
N ARG A 54 0.14 -8.63 -10.10
CA ARG A 54 -1.08 -9.21 -10.68
C ARG A 54 -1.81 -8.22 -11.59
N ILE A 55 -1.81 -6.93 -11.27
CA ILE A 55 -2.39 -5.90 -12.14
C ILE A 55 -1.61 -5.79 -13.43
N PHE A 56 -0.29 -5.63 -13.36
CA PHE A 56 0.59 -5.52 -14.52
C PHE A 56 0.42 -6.71 -15.46
N LYS A 57 0.40 -7.92 -14.91
CA LYS A 57 0.14 -9.14 -15.68
C LYS A 57 -1.25 -9.16 -16.32
N LYS A 58 -2.28 -8.66 -15.62
CA LYS A 58 -3.66 -8.60 -16.12
C LYS A 58 -3.82 -7.62 -17.28
N ILE A 59 -3.17 -6.46 -17.21
CA ILE A 59 -3.24 -5.42 -18.24
C ILE A 59 -2.18 -5.58 -19.34
N ARG A 60 -1.35 -6.64 -19.26
CA ARG A 60 -0.25 -6.94 -20.19
C ARG A 60 0.78 -5.81 -20.28
N MET A 61 1.01 -5.09 -19.17
CA MET A 61 2.10 -4.12 -19.06
C MET A 61 3.39 -4.81 -18.63
N THR A 62 4.51 -4.23 -19.07
CA THR A 62 5.85 -4.69 -18.71
C THR A 62 6.11 -4.39 -17.25
N TYR A 63 6.41 -5.42 -16.46
CA TYR A 63 6.84 -5.26 -15.07
C TYR A 63 8.38 -5.23 -15.03
N THR A 64 8.95 -4.04 -15.07
CA THR A 64 10.40 -3.79 -15.06
C THR A 64 10.97 -3.85 -13.65
N SER A 65 10.48 -2.98 -12.77
CA SER A 65 10.85 -2.93 -11.35
C SER A 65 9.65 -2.63 -10.47
N TYR A 66 9.73 -2.98 -9.19
CA TYR A 66 8.65 -2.71 -8.24
C TYR A 66 8.42 -1.20 -8.07
N PHE A 67 9.48 -0.41 -8.00
CA PHE A 67 9.39 1.05 -7.80
C PHE A 67 8.80 1.76 -9.02
N GLU A 68 9.18 1.39 -10.23
CA GLU A 68 8.54 1.90 -11.46
C GLU A 68 7.06 1.50 -11.50
N ALA A 69 6.75 0.24 -11.16
CA ALA A 69 5.36 -0.22 -11.15
C ALA A 69 4.49 0.50 -10.10
N LEU A 70 5.10 0.94 -8.99
CA LEU A 70 4.45 1.79 -7.99
C LEU A 70 4.19 3.20 -8.53
N GLU A 71 5.16 3.80 -9.20
CA GLU A 71 5.03 5.14 -9.82
C GLU A 71 3.91 5.16 -10.86
N GLU A 72 3.89 4.17 -11.76
CA GLU A 72 2.82 3.96 -12.75
C GLU A 72 1.45 3.78 -12.09
N CYS A 73 1.39 3.08 -10.95
CA CYS A 73 0.14 2.91 -10.18
C CYS A 73 -0.20 4.09 -9.25
N GLN A 74 0.63 5.13 -9.19
CA GLN A 74 0.51 6.24 -8.22
C GLN A 74 0.40 5.74 -6.76
N LEU A 75 1.20 4.72 -6.42
CA LEU A 75 1.26 4.15 -5.07
C LEU A 75 2.62 4.42 -4.44
N SER A 76 2.64 4.63 -3.13
CA SER A 76 3.87 4.71 -2.34
C SER A 76 4.14 3.39 -1.61
N SER A 77 5.43 3.08 -1.39
CA SER A 77 5.85 1.91 -0.61
C SER A 77 5.34 2.02 0.83
N LEU A 78 5.21 0.88 1.53
CA LEU A 78 4.87 0.88 2.96
C LEU A 78 5.91 1.65 3.78
N GLU A 79 7.19 1.52 3.44
CA GLU A 79 8.28 2.24 4.11
C GLU A 79 8.10 3.76 4.03
N TYR A 80 7.84 4.30 2.84
CA TYR A 80 7.60 5.73 2.66
C TYR A 80 6.39 6.21 3.46
N ARG A 81 5.30 5.44 3.45
CA ARG A 81 4.06 5.81 4.17
C ARG A 81 4.24 5.74 5.68
N ARG A 82 5.03 4.81 6.19
CA ARG A 82 5.40 4.74 7.61
C ARG A 82 6.26 5.92 8.02
N LEU A 83 7.29 6.24 7.23
CA LEU A 83 8.15 7.41 7.48
C LEU A 83 7.34 8.70 7.52
N TYR A 84 6.40 8.86 6.59
CA TYR A 84 5.49 10.01 6.57
C TYR A 84 4.62 10.06 7.84
N ASN A 85 4.01 8.93 8.23
CA ASN A 85 3.17 8.86 9.44
C ASN A 85 3.98 9.14 10.71
N ASP A 86 5.20 8.61 10.80
CA ASP A 86 6.11 8.84 11.93
C ASP A 86 6.47 10.33 12.01
N LEU A 87 6.78 10.97 10.87
CA LEU A 87 7.06 12.40 10.80
C LEU A 87 5.86 13.25 11.22
N VAL A 88 4.66 12.95 10.71
CA VAL A 88 3.42 13.65 11.09
C VAL A 88 3.16 13.51 12.59
N THR A 89 3.31 12.31 13.13
CA THR A 89 3.14 12.04 14.57
C THR A 89 4.14 12.84 15.41
N ILE A 90 5.40 12.97 14.97
CA ILE A 90 6.40 13.78 15.67
C ILE A 90 6.02 15.26 15.66
N LEU A 91 5.60 15.80 14.51
CA LEU A 91 5.23 17.21 14.37
C LEU A 91 3.99 17.57 15.20
N GLU A 92 2.95 16.75 15.15
CA GLU A 92 1.74 16.94 15.98
C GLU A 92 2.07 16.95 17.47
N ASN A 93 2.95 16.05 17.92
CA ASN A 93 3.39 16.01 19.32
C ASN A 93 4.23 17.23 19.73
N LEU A 94 4.89 17.91 18.78
CA LEU A 94 5.62 19.15 19.05
C LEU A 94 4.67 20.34 19.15
N GLU A 95 3.66 20.44 18.28
CA GLU A 95 2.65 21.51 18.33
C GLU A 95 1.83 21.50 19.62
N ILE A 96 1.52 20.32 20.18
CA ILE A 96 0.77 20.18 21.45
C ILE A 96 1.60 20.60 22.68
N ARG A 97 2.93 20.73 22.54
CA ARG A 97 3.83 21.10 23.64
C ARG A 97 4.12 22.61 23.73
N TYR A 98 3.55 23.43 22.85
CA TYR A 98 3.61 24.89 22.87
C TYR A 98 2.24 25.49 23.17
#